data_AF-A0A7C4MDY6-F1
#
_entry.id   AF-A0A7C4MDY6-F1
#
_cell.length_a   1.000
_cell.length_b   1.000
_cell.length_c   1.000
_cell.angle_alpha   90.00
_cell.angle_beta   90.00
_cell.angle_gamma   90.00
#
_symmetry.space_group_name_H-M   'P 1'
#
loop_
_entity.id
_entity.type
_entity.pdbx_description
1 polymer ?
#
loop_
_entity_poly.entity_id
_entity_poly.type
_entity_poly.pdbx_seq_one_letter_code
_entity_poly.pdbx_strand_id
1 'polypeptide(L)'
;MLEEKILIGTSGWDYEDWVGPFYSSSEKKFSTYSQIFRTVEIDSTFYSFPSPSFIRGLSRTAPRGFKFSAKLPKDITHKKLLDVRKGVLEDLSRFLEILTPLENEDKLGALLIQMPPKTREELFENFSKFLENLEVERYDFVAEFRDESWLNGEVFKLLKKFNVAYCIVDEPLLPPVIEVTGSVAYVRWHGRGNRPWYYYEYREDELKEWLPRLNRIASEVEILYGYFNNHFRGYAPKNALQMLKLLGSIDSNQERVLNQILDYFDKESVRIIKEKGREIILTRDLNAMLSLFIDRKRLERALEEKDNVKIIEHDNNTLAGTVKDYSFRINLVDKTIVHDCEDWRKRLTTKQFCKHIGGVFLYLAKDDATDILIDIITNIDGWKFQT
;
A
#
# COMPACT_ATOMS: atom_id res chain seq x y z
N MET A 1 1.02 -22.76 -10.83
CA MET A 1 0.56 -21.63 -11.69
C MET A 1 1.40 -20.39 -11.36
N LEU A 2 1.52 -19.39 -12.25
CA LEU A 2 2.29 -18.14 -11.98
C LEU A 2 1.89 -17.49 -10.64
N GLU A 3 0.61 -17.57 -10.30
CA GLU A 3 0.00 -17.08 -9.06
C GLU A 3 0.58 -17.71 -7.78
N GLU A 4 1.04 -18.97 -7.83
CA GLU A 4 1.63 -19.65 -6.67
C GLU A 4 3.06 -19.20 -6.37
N LYS A 5 3.71 -18.52 -7.32
CA LYS A 5 5.07 -17.97 -7.16
C LYS A 5 5.09 -16.58 -6.55
N ILE A 6 3.94 -15.90 -6.48
CA ILE A 6 3.83 -14.52 -6.01
C ILE A 6 3.36 -14.51 -4.56
N LEU A 7 4.23 -14.08 -3.65
CA LEU A 7 3.93 -13.95 -2.22
C LEU A 7 3.80 -12.47 -1.86
N ILE A 8 2.56 -12.00 -1.68
CA ILE A 8 2.26 -10.63 -1.25
C ILE A 8 1.96 -10.60 0.25
N GLY A 9 2.58 -9.64 0.94
CA GLY A 9 2.33 -9.33 2.34
C GLY A 9 2.69 -7.87 2.65
N THR A 10 3.00 -7.60 3.92
CA THR A 10 3.38 -6.27 4.39
C THR A 10 4.77 -6.26 5.03
N SER A 11 5.36 -5.07 5.11
CA SER A 11 6.51 -4.80 5.95
C SER A 11 6.03 -4.68 7.40
N GLY A 12 6.26 -5.71 8.20
CA GLY A 12 5.75 -5.83 9.56
C GLY A 12 4.26 -6.22 9.64
N TRP A 13 3.83 -6.57 10.85
CA TRP A 13 2.43 -6.92 11.16
C TRP A 13 1.90 -6.24 12.43
N ASP A 14 2.77 -5.72 13.29
CA ASP A 14 2.40 -5.21 14.61
C ASP A 14 2.28 -3.68 14.62
N TYR A 15 1.11 -3.19 14.19
CA TYR A 15 0.78 -1.76 14.16
C TYR A 15 -0.54 -1.52 14.89
N GLU A 16 -0.57 -0.53 15.79
CA GLU A 16 -1.80 -0.14 16.52
C GLU A 16 -2.85 0.48 15.58
N ASP A 17 -2.42 1.26 14.59
CA ASP A 17 -3.28 1.86 13.57
C ASP A 17 -4.02 0.84 12.70
N TRP A 18 -3.68 -0.45 12.82
CA TRP A 18 -4.36 -1.54 12.12
C TRP A 18 -5.52 -2.11 12.93
N VAL A 19 -5.62 -1.78 14.23
CA VAL A 19 -6.76 -2.14 15.09
C VAL A 19 -7.97 -1.27 14.74
N GLY A 20 -9.07 -1.91 14.35
CA GLY A 20 -10.20 -1.28 13.69
C GLY A 20 -10.28 -1.71 12.22
N PRO A 21 -9.43 -1.18 11.31
CA PRO A 21 -9.52 -1.50 9.89
C PRO A 21 -9.17 -2.97 9.59
N PHE A 22 -8.13 -3.54 10.21
CA PHE A 22 -7.61 -4.87 9.89
C PHE A 22 -7.70 -5.87 11.05
N TYR A 23 -7.32 -5.44 12.26
CA TYR A 23 -7.43 -6.24 13.47
C TYR A 23 -8.68 -5.88 14.27
N SER A 24 -9.35 -6.88 14.85
CA SER A 24 -10.46 -6.64 15.76
C SER A 24 -10.02 -6.18 17.16
N SER A 25 -8.79 -6.47 17.56
CA SER A 25 -8.20 -6.05 18.83
C SER A 25 -6.67 -5.98 18.73
N SER A 26 -6.02 -5.42 19.74
CA SER A 26 -4.55 -5.39 19.85
C SER A 26 -3.92 -6.73 20.24
N GLU A 27 -4.72 -7.75 20.56
CA GLU A 27 -4.23 -9.06 20.97
C GLU A 27 -3.99 -9.99 19.77
N LYS A 28 -3.00 -10.88 19.89
CA LYS A 28 -2.73 -11.97 18.93
C LYS A 28 -2.57 -11.53 17.47
N LYS A 29 -2.11 -10.29 17.22
CA LYS A 29 -1.96 -9.71 15.87
C LYS A 29 -1.24 -10.62 14.89
N PHE A 30 -0.13 -11.26 15.29
CA PHE A 30 0.58 -12.19 14.40
C PHE A 30 -0.25 -13.42 14.03
N SER A 31 -1.00 -13.99 14.97
CA SER A 31 -1.88 -15.14 14.69
C SER A 31 -2.98 -14.76 13.71
N THR A 32 -3.57 -13.56 13.84
CA THR A 32 -4.56 -13.05 12.88
C THR A 32 -3.91 -12.78 11.52
N TYR A 33 -2.76 -12.11 11.49
CA TYR A 33 -2.04 -11.78 10.26
C TYR A 33 -1.67 -13.04 9.46
N SER A 34 -1.12 -14.05 10.13
CA SER A 34 -0.64 -15.29 9.48
C SER A 34 -1.76 -16.21 8.97
N GLN A 35 -3.02 -15.95 9.35
CA GLN A 35 -4.20 -16.59 8.75
C GLN A 35 -4.69 -15.88 7.48
N ILE A 36 -4.21 -14.66 7.21
CA ILE A 36 -4.65 -13.83 6.08
C ILE A 36 -3.56 -13.79 5.02
N PHE A 37 -2.31 -13.58 5.40
CA PHE A 37 -1.18 -13.54 4.46
C PHE A 37 -0.31 -14.78 4.60
N ARG A 38 0.38 -15.12 3.50
CA ARG A 38 1.35 -16.24 3.45
C ARG A 38 2.79 -15.78 3.66
N THR A 39 3.02 -14.48 3.77
CA THR A 39 4.36 -13.92 3.95
C THR A 39 4.34 -12.63 4.74
N VAL A 40 5.46 -12.32 5.38
CA VAL A 40 5.72 -11.01 6.00
C VAL A 40 7.20 -10.68 5.95
N GLU A 41 7.52 -9.40 5.86
CA GLU A 41 8.88 -8.91 6.05
C GLU A 41 9.05 -8.48 7.52
N ILE A 42 10.00 -9.09 8.22
CA ILE A 42 10.37 -8.72 9.59
C ILE A 42 11.32 -7.52 9.51
N ASP A 43 10.78 -6.33 9.74
CA ASP A 43 11.56 -5.08 9.74
C ASP A 43 12.14 -4.72 11.11
N SER A 44 11.62 -5.28 12.21
CA SER A 44 12.10 -5.00 13.57
C SER A 44 13.55 -5.44 13.79
N THR A 45 14.02 -6.46 13.06
CA THR A 45 15.40 -6.95 13.08
C THR A 45 16.42 -5.92 12.63
N PHE A 46 15.99 -4.91 11.86
CA PHE A 46 16.83 -3.78 11.48
C PHE A 46 17.30 -2.98 12.70
N TYR A 47 16.45 -2.80 13.71
CA TYR A 47 16.77 -1.93 14.85
C TYR A 47 17.63 -2.63 15.89
N SER A 48 17.45 -3.95 16.04
CA SER A 48 18.17 -4.80 16.98
C SER A 48 18.09 -6.24 16.53
N PHE A 49 19.11 -7.04 16.87
CA PHE A 49 19.04 -8.49 16.67
C PHE A 49 17.80 -9.06 17.37
N PRO A 50 17.02 -9.93 16.70
CA PRO A 50 15.86 -10.54 17.32
C PRO A 50 16.30 -11.49 18.44
N SER A 51 15.47 -11.65 19.46
CA SER A 51 15.75 -12.65 20.49
C SER A 51 15.52 -14.06 19.91
N PRO A 52 16.33 -15.06 20.30
CA PRO A 52 16.10 -16.44 19.87
C PRO A 52 14.72 -16.99 20.26
N SER A 53 14.16 -16.53 21.39
CA SER A 53 12.81 -16.91 21.82
C SER A 53 11.72 -16.34 20.91
N PHE A 54 11.89 -15.10 20.43
CA PHE A 54 10.98 -14.49 19.47
C PHE A 54 10.94 -15.27 18.16
N ILE A 55 12.10 -15.58 17.57
CA ILE A 55 12.17 -16.35 16.31
C ILE A 55 11.61 -17.77 16.48
N ARG A 56 11.92 -18.46 17.58
CA ARG A 56 11.29 -19.77 17.88
C ARG A 56 9.77 -19.66 18.04
N GLY A 57 9.28 -18.58 18.65
CA GLY A 57 7.85 -18.32 18.77
C GLY A 57 7.17 -18.15 17.41
N LEU A 58 7.77 -17.36 16.51
CA LEU A 58 7.30 -17.19 15.13
C LEU A 58 7.31 -18.51 14.36
N SER A 59 8.43 -19.24 14.40
CA SER A 59 8.58 -20.55 13.77
C SER A 59 7.48 -21.53 14.19
N ARG A 60 7.14 -21.58 15.48
CA ARG A 60 6.06 -22.45 15.99
C ARG A 60 4.65 -21.98 15.64
N THR A 61 4.42 -20.67 15.63
CA THR A 61 3.07 -20.09 15.48
C THR A 61 2.64 -19.98 14.02
N ALA A 62 3.57 -19.70 13.12
CA ALA A 62 3.28 -19.52 11.70
C ALA A 62 2.81 -20.83 11.05
N PRO A 63 1.80 -20.80 10.17
CA PRO A 63 1.36 -21.98 9.41
C PRO A 63 2.47 -22.56 8.53
N ARG A 64 2.29 -23.82 8.08
CA ARG A 64 3.17 -24.44 7.10
C ARG A 64 3.14 -23.66 5.78
N GLY A 65 4.30 -23.45 5.17
CA GLY A 65 4.44 -22.69 3.92
C GLY A 65 4.35 -21.17 4.07
N PHE A 66 4.24 -20.66 5.30
CA PHE A 66 4.37 -19.23 5.57
C PHE A 66 5.85 -18.82 5.48
N LYS A 67 6.16 -17.73 4.77
CA LYS A 67 7.53 -17.24 4.59
C LYS A 67 7.79 -15.94 5.36
N PHE A 68 8.95 -15.86 6.00
CA PHE A 68 9.44 -14.65 6.66
C PHE A 68 10.66 -14.15 5.91
N SER A 69 10.53 -13.01 5.24
CA SER A 69 11.72 -12.26 4.84
C SER A 69 12.21 -11.45 6.03
N ALA A 70 13.51 -11.25 6.18
CA ALA A 70 14.08 -10.56 7.34
C ALA A 70 15.10 -9.52 6.92
N LYS A 71 14.99 -8.32 7.50
CA LYS A 71 15.92 -7.23 7.22
C LYS A 71 17.18 -7.37 8.07
N LEU A 72 18.34 -7.21 7.44
CA LEU A 72 19.61 -7.26 8.17
C LEU A 72 19.67 -6.14 9.24
N PRO A 73 20.28 -6.41 10.41
CA PRO A 73 20.50 -5.38 11.43
C PRO A 73 21.24 -4.16 10.88
N LYS A 74 20.81 -2.95 11.28
CA LYS A 74 21.42 -1.67 10.90
C LYS A 74 22.90 -1.57 11.31
N ASP A 75 23.31 -2.36 12.29
CA ASP A 75 24.72 -2.42 12.71
C ASP A 75 25.59 -2.91 11.55
N ILE A 76 25.10 -3.84 10.73
CA ILE A 76 25.77 -4.38 9.55
C ILE A 76 25.74 -3.34 8.40
N THR A 77 24.55 -2.89 8.00
CA THR A 77 24.36 -2.08 6.78
C THR A 77 24.62 -0.59 6.97
N HIS A 78 24.29 0.00 8.13
CA HIS A 78 24.31 1.46 8.34
C HIS A 78 25.43 1.93 9.27
N LYS A 79 25.76 1.19 10.33
CA LYS A 79 26.83 1.60 11.26
C LYS A 79 28.20 1.14 10.78
N LYS A 80 28.33 -0.15 10.44
CA LYS A 80 29.59 -0.71 9.93
C LYS A 80 29.73 -0.58 8.41
N LEU A 81 28.66 -0.19 7.71
CA LEU A 81 28.67 0.11 6.27
C LEU A 81 29.20 -1.04 5.42
N LEU A 82 28.86 -2.28 5.81
CA LEU A 82 29.33 -3.51 5.17
C LEU A 82 30.86 -3.69 5.15
N ASP A 83 31.60 -2.92 5.94
CA ASP A 83 33.04 -3.03 6.01
C ASP A 83 33.44 -4.34 6.71
N VAL A 84 33.92 -5.31 5.94
CA VAL A 84 34.39 -6.62 6.40
C VAL A 84 35.45 -6.53 7.51
N ARG A 85 36.21 -5.43 7.58
CA ARG A 85 37.21 -5.20 8.64
C ARG A 85 36.60 -4.82 9.99
N LYS A 86 35.32 -4.46 10.02
CA LYS A 86 34.58 -4.08 11.24
C LYS A 86 33.78 -5.24 11.85
N GLY A 87 34.05 -6.46 11.41
CA GLY A 87 33.42 -7.67 11.89
C GLY A 87 31.93 -7.77 11.54
N VAL A 88 31.57 -7.41 10.29
CA VAL A 88 30.20 -7.56 9.79
C VAL A 88 29.85 -9.01 9.42
N LEU A 89 30.85 -9.84 9.14
CA LEU A 89 30.65 -11.24 8.78
C LEU A 89 30.26 -12.06 10.01
N GLU A 90 30.90 -11.81 11.15
CA GLU A 90 30.54 -12.41 12.43
C GLU A 90 29.14 -11.98 12.88
N ASP A 91 28.78 -10.71 12.66
CA ASP A 91 27.42 -10.21 12.91
C ASP A 91 26.39 -10.89 12.01
N LEU A 92 26.73 -11.09 10.72
CA LEU A 92 25.87 -11.80 9.77
C LEU A 92 25.70 -13.27 10.20
N SER A 93 26.78 -13.99 10.49
CA SER A 93 26.71 -15.37 10.97
C SER A 93 25.87 -15.49 12.23
N ARG A 94 26.03 -14.57 13.20
CA ARG A 94 25.18 -14.54 14.40
C ARG A 94 23.71 -14.31 14.06
N PHE A 95 23.43 -13.42 13.11
CA PHE A 95 22.06 -13.15 12.68
C PHE A 95 21.42 -14.38 12.04
N LEU A 96 22.14 -15.04 11.13
CA LEU A 96 21.70 -16.27 10.47
C LEU A 96 21.48 -17.40 11.47
N GLU A 97 22.37 -17.59 12.44
CA GLU A 97 22.21 -18.58 13.51
C GLU A 97 20.90 -18.38 14.29
N ILE A 98 20.54 -17.14 14.60
CA ILE A 98 19.27 -16.82 15.28
C ILE A 98 18.05 -17.17 14.40
N LEU A 99 18.17 -17.08 13.08
CA LEU A 99 17.11 -17.39 12.11
C LEU A 99 16.97 -18.89 11.79
N THR A 100 17.92 -19.74 12.19
CA THR A 100 17.90 -21.20 11.99
C THR A 100 16.53 -21.86 12.31
N PRO A 101 15.78 -21.47 13.36
CA PRO A 101 14.46 -22.07 13.61
C PRO A 101 13.42 -21.83 12.50
N LEU A 102 13.54 -20.74 11.73
CA LEU A 102 12.69 -20.50 10.57
C LEU A 102 13.18 -21.30 9.37
N GLU A 103 14.49 -21.38 9.18
CA GLU A 103 15.10 -22.18 8.11
C GLU A 103 14.74 -23.66 8.23
N ASN A 104 14.92 -24.26 9.42
CA ASN A 104 14.64 -25.68 9.67
C ASN A 104 13.18 -26.07 9.40
N GLU A 105 12.25 -25.12 9.50
CA GLU A 105 10.82 -25.33 9.24
C GLU A 105 10.40 -24.92 7.82
N ASP A 106 11.36 -24.59 6.94
CA ASP A 106 11.14 -24.05 5.59
C ASP A 106 10.28 -22.77 5.60
N LYS A 107 10.49 -21.91 6.60
CA LYS A 107 9.77 -20.63 6.79
C LYS A 107 10.65 -19.41 6.58
N LEU A 108 11.96 -19.57 6.43
CA LEU A 108 12.83 -18.45 6.04
C LEU A 108 12.61 -18.12 4.56
N GLY A 109 12.33 -16.86 4.28
CA GLY A 109 12.29 -16.26 2.94
C GLY A 109 13.58 -15.50 2.66
N ALA A 110 13.48 -14.34 2.02
CA ALA A 110 14.66 -13.58 1.61
C ALA A 110 15.24 -12.68 2.72
N LEU A 111 16.54 -12.43 2.64
CA LEU A 111 17.30 -11.60 3.57
C LEU A 111 17.62 -10.23 2.95
N LEU A 112 16.98 -9.19 3.48
CA LEU A 112 17.04 -7.84 2.93
C LEU A 112 18.25 -7.06 3.44
N ILE A 113 19.18 -6.77 2.54
CA ILE A 113 20.33 -5.88 2.68
C ILE A 113 19.92 -4.48 2.19
N GLN A 114 19.17 -3.76 3.01
CA GLN A 114 18.84 -2.36 2.71
C GLN A 114 20.03 -1.46 3.03
N MET A 115 20.56 -0.83 2.00
CA MET A 115 21.69 0.10 2.06
C MET A 115 21.27 1.45 2.66
N PRO A 116 22.19 2.17 3.33
CA PRO A 116 21.97 3.55 3.72
C PRO A 116 21.85 4.46 2.48
N PRO A 117 21.30 5.69 2.62
CA PRO A 117 21.25 6.69 1.55
C PRO A 117 22.65 7.28 1.29
N LYS A 118 23.51 6.44 0.69
CA LYS A 118 24.90 6.70 0.39
C LYS A 118 25.14 6.39 -1.08
N THR A 119 25.99 7.19 -1.71
CA THR A 119 26.32 7.02 -3.12
C THR A 119 27.06 5.71 -3.36
N ARG A 120 27.02 5.23 -4.60
CA ARG A 120 27.78 4.06 -5.04
C ARG A 120 29.27 4.28 -4.81
N GLU A 121 29.80 5.44 -5.17
CA GLU A 121 31.21 5.79 -5.02
C GLU A 121 31.70 5.64 -3.58
N GLU A 122 30.85 5.96 -2.59
CA GLU A 122 31.19 5.86 -1.17
C GLU A 122 31.27 4.42 -0.65
N LEU A 123 30.49 3.48 -1.20
CA LEU A 123 30.28 2.15 -0.58
C LEU A 123 30.54 0.95 -1.52
N PHE A 124 30.82 1.16 -2.80
CA PHE A 124 30.93 0.07 -3.78
C PHE A 124 31.97 -0.97 -3.41
N GLU A 125 33.13 -0.56 -2.89
CA GLU A 125 34.19 -1.49 -2.48
C GLU A 125 33.74 -2.39 -1.31
N ASN A 126 33.16 -1.78 -0.27
CA ASN A 126 32.64 -2.54 0.88
C ASN A 126 31.50 -3.46 0.46
N PHE A 127 30.58 -2.97 -0.37
CA PHE A 127 29.46 -3.74 -0.87
C PHE A 127 29.94 -4.96 -1.66
N SER A 128 30.85 -4.77 -2.62
CA SER A 128 31.40 -5.85 -3.45
C SER A 128 32.10 -6.92 -2.61
N LYS A 129 32.96 -6.51 -1.66
CA LYS A 129 33.63 -7.43 -0.73
C LYS A 129 32.65 -8.16 0.17
N PHE A 130 31.58 -7.50 0.61
CA PHE A 130 30.55 -8.14 1.42
C PHE A 130 29.80 -9.22 0.63
N LEU A 131 29.46 -8.96 -0.64
CA LEU A 131 28.79 -9.95 -1.51
C LEU A 131 29.61 -11.23 -1.70
N GLU A 132 30.95 -11.13 -1.78
CA GLU A 132 31.86 -12.28 -1.91
C GLU A 132 31.77 -13.27 -0.74
N ASN A 133 31.23 -12.85 0.40
CA ASN A 133 31.16 -13.65 1.62
C ASN A 133 29.74 -14.14 1.94
N LEU A 134 28.77 -13.94 1.05
CA LEU A 134 27.39 -14.38 1.26
C LEU A 134 27.22 -15.87 0.95
N GLU A 135 26.51 -16.58 1.82
CA GLU A 135 26.11 -17.99 1.63
C GLU A 135 24.92 -18.11 0.65
N VAL A 136 25.09 -17.63 -0.58
CA VAL A 136 24.02 -17.50 -1.60
C VAL A 136 23.47 -18.83 -2.11
N GLU A 137 24.20 -19.93 -1.89
CA GLU A 137 23.72 -21.30 -2.15
C GLU A 137 22.71 -21.79 -1.10
N ARG A 138 22.66 -21.10 0.06
CA ARG A 138 21.81 -21.48 1.20
C ARG A 138 20.70 -20.48 1.46
N TYR A 139 20.93 -19.19 1.20
CA TYR A 139 19.96 -18.13 1.48
C TYR A 139 19.77 -17.20 0.29
N ASP A 140 18.52 -16.78 0.10
CA ASP A 140 18.18 -15.72 -0.84
C ASP A 140 18.52 -14.36 -0.24
N PHE A 141 19.50 -13.66 -0.81
CA PHE A 141 19.84 -12.28 -0.41
C PHE A 141 19.23 -11.26 -1.38
N VAL A 142 18.79 -10.13 -0.84
CA VAL A 142 18.18 -9.03 -1.60
C VAL A 142 18.89 -7.71 -1.25
N ALA A 143 19.37 -6.98 -2.24
CA ALA A 143 19.96 -5.66 -2.07
C ALA A 143 18.97 -4.54 -2.40
N GLU A 144 18.76 -3.61 -1.47
CA GLU A 144 17.91 -2.43 -1.67
C GLU A 144 18.71 -1.15 -1.56
N PHE A 145 18.65 -0.33 -2.61
CA PHE A 145 19.39 0.93 -2.70
C PHE A 145 18.50 2.14 -2.42
N ARG A 146 19.12 3.24 -2.00
CA ARG A 146 18.47 4.50 -1.59
C ARG A 146 19.04 5.73 -2.32
N ASP A 147 19.87 5.50 -3.32
CA ASP A 147 20.53 6.52 -4.12
C ASP A 147 20.59 6.06 -5.59
N GLU A 148 20.32 6.97 -6.52
CA GLU A 148 20.18 6.67 -7.94
C GLU A 148 21.51 6.19 -8.57
N SER A 149 22.67 6.56 -8.00
CA SER A 149 23.98 6.14 -8.51
C SER A 149 24.16 4.61 -8.53
N TRP A 150 23.38 3.86 -7.75
CA TRP A 150 23.38 2.40 -7.77
C TRP A 150 22.57 1.78 -8.90
N LEU A 151 21.65 2.52 -9.53
CA LEU A 151 20.69 1.99 -10.49
C LEU A 151 21.29 1.96 -11.90
N ASN A 152 22.35 1.16 -12.07
CA ASN A 152 23.08 1.07 -13.33
C ASN A 152 23.50 -0.37 -13.68
N GLY A 153 23.84 -0.59 -14.95
CA GLY A 153 24.14 -1.91 -15.49
C GLY A 153 25.38 -2.60 -14.88
N GLU A 154 26.35 -1.86 -14.34
CA GLU A 154 27.51 -2.45 -13.64
C GLU A 154 27.06 -3.10 -12.33
N VAL A 155 26.25 -2.39 -11.55
CA VAL A 155 25.69 -2.89 -10.28
C VAL A 155 24.77 -4.09 -10.54
N PHE A 156 23.88 -4.03 -11.53
CA PHE A 156 23.01 -5.17 -11.84
C PHE A 156 23.79 -6.41 -12.32
N LYS A 157 24.89 -6.24 -13.07
CA LYS A 157 25.79 -7.35 -13.43
C LYS A 157 26.49 -7.94 -12.21
N LEU A 158 26.91 -7.10 -11.26
CA LEU A 158 27.52 -7.55 -10.01
C LEU A 158 26.52 -8.38 -9.18
N LEU A 159 25.29 -7.89 -9.03
CA LEU A 159 24.22 -8.62 -8.35
C LEU A 159 23.93 -9.98 -9.02
N LYS A 160 23.82 -10.02 -10.36
CA LYS A 160 23.68 -11.26 -11.14
C LYS A 160 24.82 -12.24 -10.92
N LYS A 161 26.07 -11.75 -10.88
CA LYS A 161 27.26 -12.58 -10.64
C LYS A 161 27.18 -13.32 -9.29
N PHE A 162 26.63 -12.66 -8.26
CA PHE A 162 26.52 -13.22 -6.91
C PHE A 162 25.13 -13.80 -6.60
N ASN A 163 24.22 -13.91 -7.58
CA ASN A 163 22.83 -14.34 -7.37
C ASN A 163 22.10 -13.55 -6.25
N VAL A 164 22.39 -12.25 -6.12
CA VAL A 164 21.72 -11.37 -5.15
C VAL A 164 20.59 -10.65 -5.87
N ALA A 165 19.37 -10.77 -5.37
CA ALA A 165 18.20 -10.12 -5.96
C ALA A 165 18.25 -8.59 -5.73
N TYR A 166 17.85 -7.83 -6.72
CA TYR A 166 17.62 -6.40 -6.59
C TYR A 166 16.22 -6.15 -6.02
N CYS A 167 16.13 -5.32 -4.99
CA CYS A 167 14.86 -4.84 -4.45
C CYS A 167 14.30 -3.74 -5.34
N ILE A 168 13.23 -4.06 -6.06
CA ILE A 168 12.47 -3.11 -6.87
C ILE A 168 11.60 -2.28 -5.93
N VAL A 169 11.76 -0.96 -5.95
CA VAL A 169 11.02 -0.04 -5.05
C VAL A 169 10.01 0.81 -5.81
N ASP A 170 8.84 1.05 -5.21
CA ASP A 170 7.93 2.13 -5.59
C ASP A 170 7.98 3.20 -4.50
N GLU A 171 8.76 4.26 -4.75
CA GLU A 171 8.97 5.35 -3.81
C GLU A 171 9.14 6.72 -4.51
N PRO A 172 9.08 7.85 -3.79
CA PRO A 172 9.09 9.17 -4.43
C PRO A 172 10.46 9.64 -4.94
N LEU A 173 11.57 9.09 -4.44
CA LEU A 173 12.91 9.56 -4.79
C LEU A 173 13.60 8.75 -5.88
N LEU A 174 13.21 7.49 -6.06
CA LEU A 174 13.83 6.59 -7.02
C LEU A 174 12.80 6.12 -8.04
N PRO A 175 13.17 6.02 -9.33
CA PRO A 175 12.30 5.41 -10.32
C PRO A 175 12.12 3.91 -10.02
N PRO A 176 10.95 3.33 -10.34
CA PRO A 176 10.70 1.90 -10.18
C PRO A 176 11.40 1.10 -11.29
N VAL A 177 12.73 1.03 -11.24
CA VAL A 177 13.55 0.26 -12.19
C VAL A 177 13.25 -1.23 -12.02
N ILE A 178 12.98 -1.93 -13.12
CA ILE A 178 12.63 -3.36 -13.11
C ILE A 178 13.81 -4.14 -13.67
N GLU A 179 14.58 -4.76 -12.78
CA GLU A 179 15.69 -5.63 -13.13
C GLU A 179 15.64 -6.89 -12.27
N VAL A 180 15.72 -8.06 -12.91
CA VAL A 180 15.80 -9.36 -12.23
C VAL A 180 17.26 -9.78 -12.17
N THR A 181 17.80 -9.92 -10.95
CA THR A 181 19.23 -10.20 -10.74
C THR A 181 19.52 -11.45 -9.92
N GLY A 182 18.51 -12.14 -9.41
CA GLY A 182 18.66 -13.38 -8.64
C GLY A 182 17.60 -14.43 -8.99
N SER A 183 17.70 -15.61 -8.37
CA SER A 183 16.73 -16.70 -8.43
C SER A 183 15.34 -16.32 -7.91
N VAL A 184 15.30 -15.36 -6.97
CA VAL A 184 14.08 -14.72 -6.46
C VAL A 184 14.00 -13.26 -6.90
N ALA A 185 12.80 -12.69 -6.83
CA ALA A 185 12.58 -11.25 -6.98
C ALA A 185 11.93 -10.66 -5.73
N TYR A 186 12.13 -9.35 -5.54
CA TYR A 186 11.67 -8.65 -4.35
C TYR A 186 11.14 -7.27 -4.74
N VAL A 187 9.91 -6.97 -4.36
CA VAL A 187 9.26 -5.67 -4.61
C VAL A 187 8.82 -5.05 -3.29
N ARG A 188 9.13 -3.77 -3.08
CA ARG A 188 8.65 -3.00 -1.93
C ARG A 188 7.88 -1.76 -2.38
N TRP A 189 6.63 -1.67 -1.95
CA TRP A 189 5.78 -0.51 -2.21
C TRP A 189 5.81 0.43 -1.00
N HIS A 190 6.57 1.52 -1.09
CA HIS A 190 6.68 2.51 -0.01
C HIS A 190 5.59 3.57 -0.06
N GLY A 191 5.13 3.91 -1.26
CA GLY A 191 4.10 4.93 -1.48
C GLY A 191 4.62 6.04 -2.38
N ARG A 192 3.71 6.81 -2.99
CA ARG A 192 4.05 7.95 -3.85
C ARG A 192 3.73 9.29 -3.16
N GLY A 193 3.73 9.29 -1.82
CA GLY A 193 3.38 10.42 -0.98
C GLY A 193 4.51 11.43 -0.77
N ASN A 194 4.22 12.49 -0.01
CA ASN A 194 5.24 13.38 0.56
C ASN A 194 5.72 12.83 1.91
N ARG A 195 6.75 13.43 2.53
CA ARG A 195 7.24 12.95 3.84
C ARG A 195 6.13 13.04 4.91
N PRO A 196 5.85 11.97 5.66
CA PRO A 196 6.41 10.61 5.54
C PRO A 196 5.82 9.83 4.34
N TRP A 197 6.68 9.35 3.42
CA TRP A 197 6.25 8.74 2.14
C TRP A 197 5.34 7.51 2.32
N TYR A 198 5.50 6.83 3.46
CA TYR A 198 4.71 5.65 3.86
C TYR A 198 3.25 5.97 4.20
N TYR A 199 2.90 7.24 4.43
CA TYR A 199 1.50 7.64 4.61
C TYR A 199 0.84 7.83 3.25
N TYR A 200 0.54 6.71 2.61
CA TYR A 200 0.01 6.68 1.26
C TYR A 200 -0.95 5.52 1.08
N GLU A 201 -2.11 5.78 0.48
CA GLU A 201 -3.02 4.73 0.03
C GLU A 201 -2.90 4.63 -1.49
N TYR A 202 -2.40 3.49 -1.98
CA TYR A 202 -2.37 3.26 -3.42
C TYR A 202 -3.78 3.17 -3.95
N ARG A 203 -4.04 3.89 -5.05
CA ARG A 203 -5.30 3.74 -5.78
C ARG A 203 -5.27 2.47 -6.62
N GLU A 204 -6.46 1.97 -6.96
CA GLU A 204 -6.58 0.76 -7.78
C GLU A 204 -5.92 0.90 -9.16
N ASP A 205 -5.97 2.09 -9.78
CA ASP A 205 -5.25 2.38 -11.03
C ASP A 205 -3.74 2.23 -10.87
N GLU A 206 -3.17 2.70 -9.77
CA GLU A 206 -1.74 2.61 -9.48
C GLU A 206 -1.31 1.16 -9.18
N LEU A 207 -2.16 0.38 -8.52
CA LEU A 207 -1.93 -1.05 -8.35
C LEU A 207 -1.99 -1.79 -9.70
N LYS A 208 -2.94 -1.43 -10.58
CA LYS A 208 -3.05 -2.04 -11.92
C LYS A 208 -1.81 -1.80 -12.80
N GLU A 209 -1.12 -0.68 -12.65
CA GLU A 209 0.17 -0.42 -13.32
C GLU A 209 1.23 -1.49 -13.02
N TRP A 210 1.14 -2.14 -11.86
CA TRP A 210 2.08 -3.18 -11.43
C TRP A 210 1.77 -4.56 -12.00
N LEU A 211 0.53 -4.86 -12.42
CA LEU A 211 0.17 -6.20 -12.92
C LEU A 211 1.06 -6.71 -14.06
N PRO A 212 1.28 -5.99 -15.17
CA PRO A 212 2.16 -6.47 -16.23
C PRO A 212 3.61 -6.63 -15.76
N ARG A 213 4.06 -5.79 -14.81
CA ARG A 213 5.41 -5.83 -14.24
C ARG A 213 5.60 -7.09 -13.40
N LEU A 214 4.68 -7.35 -12.48
CA LEU A 214 4.70 -8.51 -11.59
C LEU A 214 4.62 -9.82 -12.37
N ASN A 215 3.74 -9.89 -13.37
CA ASN A 215 3.62 -11.08 -14.22
C ASN A 215 4.90 -11.36 -15.01
N ARG A 216 5.53 -10.32 -15.57
CA ARG A 216 6.83 -10.45 -16.23
C ARG A 216 7.88 -10.97 -15.25
N ILE A 217 8.06 -10.31 -14.11
CA ILE A 217 9.08 -10.68 -13.14
C ILE A 217 8.87 -12.12 -12.65
N ALA A 218 7.65 -12.49 -12.27
CA ALA A 218 7.32 -13.83 -11.77
C ALA A 218 7.55 -14.96 -12.81
N SER A 219 7.60 -14.63 -14.10
CA SER A 219 7.96 -15.59 -15.15
C SER A 219 9.45 -15.89 -15.22
N GLU A 220 10.30 -15.00 -14.67
CA GLU A 220 11.75 -15.07 -14.72
C GLU A 220 12.36 -15.67 -13.43
N VAL A 221 11.57 -15.79 -12.35
CA VAL A 221 12.06 -16.23 -11.02
C VAL A 221 11.30 -17.44 -10.46
N GLU A 222 11.88 -18.03 -9.41
CA GLU A 222 11.24 -19.10 -8.64
C GLU A 222 10.13 -18.55 -7.75
N ILE A 223 10.43 -17.49 -7.01
CA ILE A 223 9.51 -16.80 -6.10
C ILE A 223 9.67 -15.29 -6.26
N LEU A 224 8.55 -14.57 -6.32
CA LEU A 224 8.50 -13.12 -6.20
C LEU A 224 7.89 -12.77 -4.83
N TYR A 225 8.68 -12.13 -3.98
CA TYR A 225 8.21 -11.54 -2.74
C TYR A 225 7.78 -10.09 -2.97
N GLY A 226 6.61 -9.71 -2.46
CA GLY A 226 6.09 -8.36 -2.56
C GLY A 226 5.59 -7.84 -1.21
N TYR A 227 6.12 -6.71 -0.75
CA TYR A 227 5.79 -6.14 0.55
C TYR A 227 5.30 -4.70 0.46
N PHE A 228 4.08 -4.48 0.94
CA PHE A 228 3.54 -3.14 1.13
C PHE A 228 4.08 -2.54 2.44
N ASN A 229 4.78 -1.41 2.35
CA ASN A 229 5.37 -0.70 3.49
C ASN A 229 4.67 0.65 3.77
N ASN A 230 3.58 0.94 3.07
CA ASN A 230 2.72 2.11 3.32
C ASN A 230 1.81 1.88 4.54
N HIS A 231 2.42 1.64 5.69
CA HIS A 231 1.80 1.02 6.86
C HIS A 231 0.82 1.91 7.65
N PHE A 232 0.73 3.20 7.38
CA PHE A 232 -0.17 4.09 8.13
C PHE A 232 -1.65 3.70 7.93
N ARG A 233 -2.45 3.84 9.00
CA ARG A 233 -3.92 3.66 9.01
C ARG A 233 -4.45 2.30 8.51
N GLY A 234 -3.60 1.29 8.33
CA GLY A 234 -4.01 0.02 7.72
C GLY A 234 -4.03 0.02 6.19
N TYR A 235 -3.37 0.96 5.53
CA TYR A 235 -3.29 0.99 4.07
C TYR A 235 -2.47 -0.18 3.49
N ALA A 236 -1.37 -0.56 4.13
CA ALA A 236 -0.56 -1.69 3.68
C ALA A 236 -1.37 -3.01 3.57
N PRO A 237 -2.08 -3.51 4.60
CA PRO A 237 -2.88 -4.73 4.46
C PRO A 237 -4.04 -4.56 3.46
N LYS A 238 -4.64 -3.36 3.36
CA LYS A 238 -5.65 -3.05 2.34
C LYS A 238 -5.09 -3.23 0.92
N ASN A 239 -4.00 -2.55 0.61
CA ASN A 239 -3.42 -2.56 -0.73
C ASN A 239 -2.80 -3.92 -1.08
N ALA A 240 -2.25 -4.65 -0.11
CA ALA A 240 -1.80 -6.04 -0.28
C ALA A 240 -2.95 -6.97 -0.71
N LEU A 241 -4.10 -6.90 -0.03
CA LEU A 241 -5.29 -7.68 -0.40
C LEU A 241 -5.89 -7.26 -1.75
N GLN A 242 -5.90 -5.95 -2.05
CA GLN A 242 -6.31 -5.45 -3.37
C GLN A 242 -5.39 -5.98 -4.48
N MET A 243 -4.07 -6.01 -4.25
CA MET A 243 -3.12 -6.57 -5.22
C MET A 243 -3.36 -8.07 -5.44
N LEU A 244 -3.57 -8.85 -4.37
CA LEU A 244 -3.94 -10.27 -4.49
C LEU A 244 -5.23 -10.46 -5.29
N LYS A 245 -6.24 -9.60 -5.07
CA LYS A 245 -7.49 -9.61 -5.85
C LYS A 245 -7.25 -9.31 -7.32
N LEU A 246 -6.44 -8.29 -7.64
CA LEU A 246 -6.11 -7.92 -9.01
C LEU A 246 -5.28 -8.99 -9.74
N LEU A 247 -4.44 -9.73 -9.02
CA LEU A 247 -3.69 -10.88 -9.54
C LEU A 247 -4.53 -12.15 -9.70
N GLY A 248 -5.78 -12.15 -9.23
CA GLY A 248 -6.65 -13.34 -9.26
C GLY A 248 -6.32 -14.40 -8.19
N SER A 249 -5.42 -14.08 -7.24
CA SER A 249 -4.88 -15.03 -6.25
C SER A 249 -5.51 -14.89 -4.86
N ILE A 250 -6.58 -14.10 -4.73
CA ILE A 250 -7.25 -13.87 -3.45
C ILE A 250 -8.15 -15.06 -3.08
N ASP A 251 -8.10 -15.50 -1.82
CA ASP A 251 -9.03 -16.50 -1.29
C ASP A 251 -10.29 -15.88 -0.65
N SER A 252 -11.29 -16.70 -0.32
CA SER A 252 -12.55 -16.23 0.25
C SER A 252 -12.40 -15.54 1.62
N ASN A 253 -11.43 -15.95 2.43
CA ASN A 253 -11.18 -15.34 3.74
C ASN A 253 -10.52 -13.96 3.56
N GLN A 254 -9.52 -13.88 2.68
CA GLN A 254 -8.87 -12.64 2.29
C GLN A 254 -9.86 -11.64 1.67
N GLU A 255 -10.76 -12.09 0.80
CA GLU A 255 -11.79 -11.21 0.23
C GLU A 255 -12.77 -10.69 1.28
N ARG A 256 -13.18 -11.54 2.23
CA ARG A 256 -14.01 -11.11 3.38
C ARG A 256 -13.29 -10.03 4.19
N VAL A 257 -12.01 -10.21 4.50
CA VAL A 257 -11.22 -9.23 5.24
C VAL A 257 -11.05 -7.92 4.45
N LEU A 258 -10.78 -8.00 3.15
CA LEU A 258 -10.71 -6.82 2.29
C LEU A 258 -12.01 -6.00 2.36
N ASN A 259 -13.17 -6.65 2.27
CA ASN A 259 -14.46 -5.99 2.37
C ASN A 259 -14.68 -5.35 3.75
N GLN A 260 -14.22 -5.98 4.83
CA GLN A 260 -14.26 -5.40 6.18
C GLN A 260 -13.41 -4.13 6.29
N ILE A 261 -12.19 -4.14 5.74
CA ILE A 261 -11.32 -2.96 5.71
C ILE A 261 -12.01 -1.82 4.94
N LEU A 262 -12.60 -2.13 3.78
CA LEU A 262 -13.29 -1.13 2.95
C LEU A 262 -14.49 -0.51 3.69
N ASP A 263 -15.31 -1.32 4.36
CA ASP A 263 -16.43 -0.87 5.19
C ASP A 263 -15.99 0.01 6.37
N TYR A 264 -14.85 -0.31 7.00
CA TYR A 264 -14.28 0.53 8.05
C TYR A 264 -13.95 1.94 7.54
N PHE A 265 -13.28 2.04 6.38
CA PHE A 265 -12.94 3.33 5.80
C PHE A 265 -14.17 4.11 5.32
N ASP A 266 -15.25 3.44 4.92
CA ASP A 266 -16.53 4.10 4.63
C ASP A 266 -17.09 4.79 5.87
N LYS A 267 -17.22 4.02 6.97
CA LYS A 267 -17.74 4.50 8.24
C LYS A 267 -16.91 5.64 8.82
N GLU A 268 -15.59 5.56 8.69
CA GLU A 268 -14.70 6.63 9.14
C GLU A 268 -14.85 7.90 8.29
N SER A 269 -15.03 7.76 6.97
CA SER A 269 -15.31 8.90 6.08
C SER A 269 -16.61 9.60 6.48
N VAL A 270 -17.67 8.81 6.74
CA VAL A 270 -18.95 9.29 7.26
C VAL A 270 -18.78 10.04 8.58
N ARG A 271 -17.97 9.50 9.51
CA ARG A 271 -17.68 10.14 10.79
C ARG A 271 -17.00 11.51 10.61
N ILE A 272 -15.96 11.58 9.77
CA ILE A 272 -15.24 12.83 9.51
C ILE A 272 -16.16 13.89 8.89
N ILE A 273 -17.01 13.50 7.94
CA ILE A 273 -18.00 14.39 7.32
C ILE A 273 -18.92 14.98 8.39
N LYS A 274 -19.41 14.15 9.32
CA LYS A 274 -20.26 14.62 10.44
C LYS A 274 -19.53 15.55 11.40
N GLU A 275 -18.32 15.20 11.81
CA GLU A 275 -17.57 15.97 12.80
C GLU A 275 -17.19 17.36 12.26
N LYS A 276 -16.57 17.42 11.07
CA LYS A 276 -16.20 18.69 10.43
C LYS A 276 -17.41 19.46 9.89
N GLY A 277 -18.44 18.73 9.44
CA GLY A 277 -19.66 19.29 8.87
C GLY A 277 -20.43 20.18 9.83
N ARG A 278 -20.40 19.90 11.13
CA ARG A 278 -21.10 20.70 12.16
C ARG A 278 -20.74 22.18 12.13
N GLU A 279 -19.46 22.50 11.97
CA GLU A 279 -18.99 23.88 11.90
C GLU A 279 -19.11 24.45 10.49
N ILE A 280 -18.75 23.65 9.47
CA ILE A 280 -18.77 24.08 8.07
C ILE A 280 -20.18 24.44 7.60
N ILE A 281 -21.22 23.70 8.03
CA ILE A 281 -22.61 24.00 7.64
C ILE A 281 -23.02 25.41 8.04
N LEU A 282 -22.56 25.89 9.21
CA LEU A 282 -22.90 27.21 9.72
C LEU A 282 -22.36 28.34 8.84
N THR A 283 -21.30 28.08 8.05
CA THR A 283 -20.70 29.08 7.17
C THR A 283 -21.51 29.31 5.89
N ARG A 284 -22.35 28.34 5.47
CA ARG A 284 -22.99 28.30 4.15
C ARG A 284 -22.02 28.57 2.98
N ASP A 285 -20.74 28.26 3.16
CA ASP A 285 -19.75 28.35 2.10
C ASP A 285 -19.74 27.04 1.28
N LEU A 286 -20.16 27.15 0.02
CA LEU A 286 -20.29 26.01 -0.90
C LEU A 286 -18.95 25.27 -1.07
N ASN A 287 -17.83 26.00 -1.19
CA ASN A 287 -16.52 25.38 -1.39
C ASN A 287 -16.05 24.65 -0.13
N ALA A 288 -16.28 25.23 1.04
CA ALA A 288 -15.99 24.59 2.32
C ALA A 288 -16.81 23.30 2.50
N MET A 289 -18.10 23.30 2.15
CA MET A 289 -18.94 22.09 2.18
C MET A 289 -18.46 21.04 1.19
N LEU A 290 -18.18 21.42 -0.06
CA LEU A 290 -17.65 20.50 -1.06
C LEU A 290 -16.32 19.88 -0.61
N SER A 291 -15.46 20.62 0.09
CA SER A 291 -14.18 20.11 0.60
C SER A 291 -14.29 18.93 1.58
N LEU A 292 -15.50 18.65 2.13
CA LEU A 292 -15.78 17.45 2.92
C LEU A 292 -15.88 16.19 2.06
N PHE A 293 -16.26 16.33 0.79
CA PHE A 293 -16.56 15.24 -0.14
C PHE A 293 -15.59 15.14 -1.30
N ILE A 294 -14.79 16.18 -1.57
CA ILE A 294 -13.90 16.23 -2.72
C ILE A 294 -12.54 16.82 -2.33
N ASP A 295 -11.45 16.13 -2.69
CA ASP A 295 -10.10 16.65 -2.46
C ASP A 295 -9.80 17.86 -3.37
N ARG A 296 -8.83 18.68 -2.97
CA ARG A 296 -8.47 19.93 -3.67
C ARG A 296 -8.19 19.74 -5.16
N LYS A 297 -7.37 18.75 -5.55
CA LYS A 297 -7.02 18.52 -6.97
C LYS A 297 -8.24 18.09 -7.78
N ARG A 298 -9.19 17.39 -7.16
CA ARG A 298 -10.43 16.98 -7.80
C ARG A 298 -11.44 18.12 -7.86
N LEU A 299 -11.49 19.00 -6.86
CA LEU A 299 -12.31 20.21 -6.86
C LEU A 299 -11.85 21.21 -7.93
N GLU A 300 -10.53 21.37 -8.11
CA GLU A 300 -9.96 22.16 -9.21
C GLU A 300 -10.43 21.65 -10.57
N ARG A 301 -10.42 20.33 -10.80
CA ARG A 301 -10.97 19.72 -12.02
C ARG A 301 -12.49 19.81 -12.11
N ALA A 302 -13.21 19.81 -10.99
CA ALA A 302 -14.66 19.93 -10.97
C ALA A 302 -15.14 21.28 -11.53
N LEU A 303 -14.34 22.34 -11.36
CA LEU A 303 -14.62 23.66 -11.96
C LEU A 303 -14.66 23.58 -13.50
N GLU A 304 -13.82 22.77 -14.12
CA GLU A 304 -13.82 22.53 -15.57
C GLU A 304 -15.04 21.72 -16.04
N GLU A 305 -15.59 20.88 -15.15
CA GLU A 305 -16.75 20.04 -15.47
C GLU A 305 -18.08 20.79 -15.38
N LYS A 306 -18.13 21.88 -14.60
CA LYS A 306 -19.33 22.71 -14.39
C LYS A 306 -19.98 23.13 -15.71
N ASP A 307 -19.19 23.54 -16.69
CA ASP A 307 -19.69 24.05 -17.98
C ASP A 307 -20.24 22.93 -18.89
N ASN A 308 -20.00 21.66 -18.54
CA ASN A 308 -20.50 20.49 -19.26
C ASN A 308 -21.79 19.92 -18.66
N VAL A 309 -22.33 20.55 -17.61
CA VAL A 309 -23.56 20.12 -16.93
C VAL A 309 -24.80 20.54 -17.74
N LYS A 310 -25.71 19.60 -17.95
CA LYS A 310 -27.02 19.81 -18.57
C LYS A 310 -28.09 19.24 -17.66
N ILE A 311 -28.95 20.11 -17.13
CA ILE A 311 -30.07 19.71 -16.29
C ILE A 311 -31.23 19.26 -17.18
N ILE A 312 -31.75 18.07 -16.92
CA ILE A 312 -32.91 17.48 -17.60
C ILE A 312 -34.15 17.56 -16.70
N GLU A 313 -33.97 17.40 -15.39
CA GLU A 313 -35.02 17.41 -14.38
C GLU A 313 -34.51 18.19 -13.15
N HIS A 314 -35.27 19.18 -12.69
CA HIS A 314 -34.98 19.89 -11.44
C HIS A 314 -36.31 20.31 -10.81
N ASP A 315 -36.77 19.50 -9.86
CA ASP A 315 -37.92 19.78 -9.04
C ASP A 315 -37.57 19.63 -7.55
N ASN A 316 -38.57 19.77 -6.67
CA ASN A 316 -38.37 19.72 -5.21
C ASN A 316 -37.86 18.35 -4.70
N ASN A 317 -37.93 17.30 -5.50
CA ASN A 317 -37.59 15.93 -5.11
C ASN A 317 -36.39 15.38 -5.88
N THR A 318 -36.23 15.79 -7.13
CA THR A 318 -35.25 15.21 -8.04
C THR A 318 -34.47 16.26 -8.80
N LEU A 319 -33.16 16.07 -8.85
CA LEU A 319 -32.25 16.75 -9.75
C LEU A 319 -31.54 15.71 -10.63
N ALA A 320 -31.80 15.72 -11.93
CA ALA A 320 -31.21 14.79 -12.88
C ALA A 320 -30.71 15.48 -14.14
N GLY A 321 -29.71 14.89 -14.77
CA GLY A 321 -29.10 15.46 -15.96
C GLY A 321 -27.92 14.66 -16.47
N THR A 322 -27.12 15.32 -17.30
CA THR A 322 -25.85 14.79 -17.78
C THR A 322 -24.72 15.75 -17.47
N VAL A 323 -23.52 15.22 -17.30
CA VAL A 323 -22.27 15.98 -17.19
C VAL A 323 -21.24 15.30 -18.08
N LYS A 324 -20.85 15.98 -19.16
CA LYS A 324 -20.21 15.32 -20.32
C LYS A 324 -21.07 14.17 -20.85
N ASP A 325 -20.50 12.96 -20.92
CA ASP A 325 -21.12 11.75 -21.45
C ASP A 325 -21.75 10.88 -20.36
N TYR A 326 -21.81 11.38 -19.11
CA TYR A 326 -22.23 10.63 -17.94
C TYR A 326 -23.58 11.14 -17.42
N SER A 327 -24.45 10.23 -17.00
CA SER A 327 -25.75 10.56 -16.41
C SER A 327 -25.63 10.73 -14.90
N PHE A 328 -26.42 11.63 -14.31
CA PHE A 328 -26.55 11.73 -12.85
C PHE A 328 -28.01 11.92 -12.43
N ARG A 329 -28.34 11.42 -11.24
CA ARG A 329 -29.64 11.61 -10.58
C ARG A 329 -29.43 11.75 -9.07
N ILE A 330 -29.89 12.86 -8.51
CA ILE A 330 -29.93 13.15 -7.08
C ILE A 330 -31.40 13.16 -6.68
N ASN A 331 -31.81 12.19 -5.87
CA ASN A 331 -33.17 12.11 -5.35
C ASN A 331 -33.14 12.46 -3.86
N LEU A 332 -33.77 13.58 -3.51
CA LEU A 332 -33.78 14.18 -2.18
C LEU A 332 -34.71 13.42 -1.21
N VAL A 333 -35.71 12.71 -1.73
CA VAL A 333 -36.66 11.92 -0.94
C VAL A 333 -36.06 10.57 -0.56
N ASP A 334 -35.55 9.83 -1.55
CA ASP A 334 -34.93 8.53 -1.34
C ASP A 334 -33.49 8.64 -0.81
N LYS A 335 -32.97 9.88 -0.75
CA LYS A 335 -31.58 10.20 -0.35
C LYS A 335 -30.58 9.40 -1.16
N THR A 336 -30.69 9.46 -2.48
CA THR A 336 -29.80 8.73 -3.39
C THR A 336 -29.09 9.66 -4.35
N ILE A 337 -27.81 9.35 -4.61
CA ILE A 337 -27.03 9.93 -5.70
C ILE A 337 -26.63 8.77 -6.61
N VAL A 338 -27.12 8.79 -7.84
CA VAL A 338 -26.81 7.82 -8.89
C VAL A 338 -25.95 8.52 -9.94
N HIS A 339 -24.83 7.90 -10.31
CA HIS A 339 -23.96 8.41 -11.36
C HIS A 339 -23.10 7.30 -11.97
N ASP A 340 -22.85 7.33 -13.27
CA ASP A 340 -22.30 6.20 -14.02
C ASP A 340 -20.80 6.29 -14.34
N CYS A 341 -20.11 7.37 -13.97
CA CYS A 341 -18.68 7.52 -14.28
C CYS A 341 -17.76 6.62 -13.44
N GLU A 342 -16.59 6.25 -13.99
CA GLU A 342 -15.64 5.35 -13.33
C GLU A 342 -15.05 5.95 -12.03
N ASP A 343 -14.79 7.26 -11.99
CA ASP A 343 -14.28 7.94 -10.79
C ASP A 343 -15.29 7.88 -9.64
N TRP A 344 -16.59 7.92 -9.94
CA TRP A 344 -17.66 7.79 -8.97
C TRP A 344 -17.78 6.37 -8.41
N ARG A 345 -17.68 5.36 -9.27
CA ARG A 345 -17.66 3.94 -8.87
C ARG A 345 -16.59 3.67 -7.79
N LYS A 346 -15.44 4.32 -7.92
CA LYS A 346 -14.30 4.21 -6.98
C LYS A 346 -14.52 4.95 -5.65
N ARG A 347 -15.64 5.66 -5.47
CA ARG A 347 -15.90 6.58 -4.35
C ARG A 347 -17.16 6.25 -3.55
N LEU A 348 -17.96 5.28 -4.01
CA LEU A 348 -19.21 4.88 -3.38
C LEU A 348 -19.01 4.53 -1.89
N THR A 349 -17.98 3.76 -1.59
CA THR A 349 -17.64 3.25 -0.25
C THR A 349 -16.88 4.25 0.61
N THR A 350 -16.71 5.50 0.20
CA THR A 350 -16.21 6.54 1.12
C THR A 350 -17.14 7.74 1.16
N LYS A 351 -18.30 7.61 0.49
CA LYS A 351 -19.27 8.67 0.24
C LYS A 351 -18.60 9.98 -0.20
N GLN A 352 -17.59 9.88 -1.06
CA GLN A 352 -16.88 11.02 -1.64
C GLN A 352 -17.42 11.32 -3.05
N PHE A 353 -17.25 12.54 -3.52
CA PHE A 353 -17.65 12.96 -4.86
C PHE A 353 -16.53 12.77 -5.89
N CYS A 354 -16.93 12.38 -7.09
CA CYS A 354 -16.08 12.52 -8.27
C CYS A 354 -16.05 13.97 -8.74
N LYS A 355 -15.14 14.30 -9.66
CA LYS A 355 -15.07 15.65 -10.24
C LYS A 355 -16.38 16.09 -10.92
N HIS A 356 -17.12 15.17 -11.53
CA HIS A 356 -18.35 15.51 -12.26
C HIS A 356 -19.49 15.89 -11.31
N ILE A 357 -19.73 15.12 -10.24
CA ILE A 357 -20.72 15.47 -9.20
C ILE A 357 -20.32 16.77 -8.50
N GLY A 358 -19.03 16.99 -8.23
CA GLY A 358 -18.54 18.30 -7.79
C GLY A 358 -18.92 19.42 -8.77
N GLY A 359 -18.74 19.19 -10.08
CA GLY A 359 -19.14 20.12 -11.14
C GLY A 359 -20.64 20.40 -11.17
N VAL A 360 -21.48 19.39 -10.93
CA VAL A 360 -22.95 19.55 -10.79
C VAL A 360 -23.27 20.51 -9.64
N PHE A 361 -22.73 20.29 -8.44
CA PHE A 361 -22.96 21.19 -7.30
C PHE A 361 -22.43 22.61 -7.55
N LEU A 362 -21.32 22.76 -8.28
CA LEU A 362 -20.79 24.07 -8.68
C LEU A 362 -21.63 24.75 -9.77
N TYR A 363 -22.38 23.98 -10.58
CA TYR A 363 -23.29 24.49 -11.62
C TYR A 363 -24.58 25.07 -11.06
N LEU A 364 -25.15 24.41 -10.04
CA LEU A 364 -26.40 24.81 -9.41
C LEU A 364 -26.36 26.24 -8.84
N ALA A 365 -27.55 26.82 -8.65
CA ALA A 365 -27.67 28.02 -7.84
C ALA A 365 -27.09 27.78 -6.45
N LYS A 366 -26.38 28.77 -5.91
CA LYS A 366 -25.61 28.61 -4.68
C LYS A 366 -26.47 28.11 -3.52
N ASP A 367 -27.68 28.63 -3.38
CA ASP A 367 -28.58 28.25 -2.29
C ASP A 367 -29.07 26.81 -2.44
N ASP A 368 -29.52 26.39 -3.62
CA ASP A 368 -29.92 25.01 -3.91
C ASP A 368 -28.79 24.02 -3.62
N ALA A 369 -27.58 24.30 -4.11
CA ALA A 369 -26.41 23.47 -3.88
C ALA A 369 -26.09 23.35 -2.38
N THR A 370 -26.14 24.48 -1.67
CA THR A 370 -25.83 24.55 -0.24
C THR A 370 -26.87 23.78 0.56
N ASP A 371 -28.16 23.92 0.27
CA ASP A 371 -29.22 23.23 1.01
C ASP A 371 -29.19 21.72 0.82
N ILE A 372 -28.95 21.26 -0.42
CA ILE A 372 -28.76 19.83 -0.70
C ILE A 372 -27.52 19.29 0.05
N LEU A 373 -26.40 20.01 0.04
CA LEU A 373 -25.19 19.59 0.76
C LEU A 373 -25.39 19.58 2.27
N ILE A 374 -26.16 20.52 2.83
CA ILE A 374 -26.50 20.51 4.25
C ILE A 374 -27.27 19.24 4.60
N ASP A 375 -28.27 18.85 3.80
CA ASP A 375 -29.01 17.60 4.04
C ASP A 375 -28.09 16.38 3.93
N ILE A 376 -27.25 16.32 2.90
CA ILE A 376 -26.27 15.24 2.71
C ILE A 376 -25.34 15.14 3.91
N ILE A 377 -24.72 16.23 4.35
CA ILE A 377 -23.79 16.24 5.49
C ILE A 377 -24.50 15.82 6.78
N THR A 378 -25.71 16.33 7.02
CA THR A 378 -26.47 16.09 8.25
C THR A 378 -26.96 14.65 8.33
N ASN A 379 -27.40 14.10 7.21
CA ASN A 379 -28.06 12.80 7.11
C ASN A 379 -27.21 11.76 6.37
N ILE A 380 -25.89 11.93 6.37
CA ILE A 380 -24.97 11.19 5.51
C ILE A 380 -25.08 9.66 5.65
N ASP A 381 -25.50 9.12 6.81
CA ASP A 381 -25.71 7.66 6.96
C ASP A 381 -26.87 7.16 6.10
N GLY A 382 -27.92 7.97 5.98
CA GLY A 382 -29.12 7.65 5.20
C GLY A 382 -28.95 7.84 3.69
N TRP A 383 -27.95 8.61 3.27
CA TRP A 383 -27.65 8.85 1.86
C TRP A 383 -26.96 7.65 1.20
N LYS A 384 -27.47 7.19 0.06
CA LYS A 384 -26.90 6.08 -0.73
C LYS A 384 -26.24 6.59 -2.00
N PHE A 385 -25.00 6.17 -2.21
CA PHE A 385 -24.22 6.51 -3.40
C PHE A 385 -24.22 5.26 -4.29
N GLN A 386 -24.72 5.37 -5.53
CA GLN A 386 -25.03 4.25 -6.39
C GLN A 386 -24.65 4.54 -7.85
N THR A 387 -24.63 3.50 -8.68
CA THR A 387 -24.28 3.60 -10.12
C THR A 387 -25.45 3.32 -11.01
#